data_AF-A0A377KPN1-F1
#
_entry.id   AF-A0A377KPN1-F1
#
_cell.length_a   1.000
_cell.length_b   1.000
_cell.length_c   1.000
_cell.angle_alpha   90.00
_cell.angle_beta   90.00
_cell.angle_gamma   90.00
#
_symmetry.space_group_name_H-M   'P 1'
#
loop_
_entity.id
_entity.type
_entity.pdbx_description
1 polymer ?
#
loop_
_entity_poly.entity_id
_entity_poly.type
_entity_poly.pdbx_seq_one_letter_code
_entity_poly.pdbx_strand_id
1 'polypeptide(L)'
;MIPKFRAYSKEENEMYYPHNDKNVDWTIDDETGFIAPLVNLGGGMWGMIDKYELMQSTTLKDKNGVEIFEGDIVLVSVQNGFDYLDNKVCIVKNSIDYSGLVCATVDEDLEYRIFNTELFEEYTYEVIGNIYENSELLEG
;
A
#
# COMPACT_ATOMS: atom_id res chain seq x y z
N MET A 1 0.84 10.35 -14.27
CA MET A 1 1.06 9.10 -13.53
C MET A 1 -0.03 8.12 -13.94
N ILE A 2 0.30 6.85 -14.18
CA ILE A 2 -0.69 5.80 -14.43
C ILE A 2 -1.05 5.20 -13.07
N PRO A 3 -2.33 5.20 -12.65
CA PRO A 3 -2.74 4.57 -11.40
C PRO A 3 -2.37 3.08 -11.39
N LYS A 4 -1.77 2.62 -10.28
CA LYS A 4 -1.54 1.21 -10.02
C LYS A 4 -2.25 0.84 -8.73
N PHE A 5 -2.75 -0.39 -8.70
CA PHE A 5 -3.41 -0.95 -7.54
C PHE A 5 -2.83 -2.33 -7.24
N ARG A 6 -2.96 -2.75 -5.99
CA ARG A 6 -2.91 -4.15 -5.56
C ARG A 6 -4.23 -4.46 -4.87
N ALA A 7 -4.55 -5.73 -4.70
CA ALA A 7 -5.80 -6.14 -4.07
C ALA A 7 -5.58 -7.26 -3.07
N TYR A 8 -6.18 -7.15 -1.90
CA TYR A 8 -6.19 -8.23 -0.92
C TYR A 8 -7.52 -8.98 -0.98
N SER A 9 -7.48 -10.30 -1.20
CA SER A 9 -8.65 -11.19 -1.18
C SER A 9 -8.96 -11.61 0.25
N LYS A 10 -10.13 -11.22 0.76
CA LYS A 10 -10.53 -11.58 2.13
C LYS A 10 -10.89 -13.05 2.30
N GLU A 11 -11.35 -13.69 1.22
CA GLU A 11 -11.75 -15.11 1.27
C GLU A 11 -10.54 -16.03 1.21
N GLU A 12 -9.56 -15.70 0.38
CA GLU A 12 -8.37 -16.51 0.18
C GLU A 12 -7.24 -16.12 1.14
N ASN A 13 -7.31 -14.94 1.75
CA ASN A 13 -6.25 -14.35 2.57
C ASN A 13 -4.94 -14.20 1.78
N GLU A 14 -5.04 -13.69 0.54
CA GLU A 14 -3.92 -13.55 -0.39
C GLU A 14 -3.88 -12.15 -1.00
N MET A 15 -2.65 -11.65 -1.21
CA MET A 15 -2.38 -10.37 -1.86
C MET A 15 -2.06 -10.55 -3.35
N TYR A 16 -2.81 -9.87 -4.20
CA TYR A 16 -2.66 -9.89 -5.65
C TYR A 16 -2.01 -8.61 -6.17
N TYR A 17 -1.02 -8.78 -7.04
CA TYR A 17 -0.28 -7.69 -7.71
C TYR A 17 -0.40 -7.81 -9.24
N PRO A 18 -1.54 -7.41 -9.85
CA PRO A 18 -1.77 -7.62 -11.28
C PRO A 18 -0.77 -6.92 -12.20
N HIS A 19 -0.07 -5.89 -11.70
CA HIS A 19 0.97 -5.22 -12.48
C HIS A 19 2.30 -6.00 -12.55
N ASN A 20 2.52 -6.94 -11.64
CA ASN A 20 3.75 -7.72 -11.50
C ASN A 20 3.55 -9.22 -11.80
N ASP A 21 2.31 -9.70 -11.83
CA ASP A 21 1.97 -11.09 -12.10
C ASP A 21 1.12 -11.23 -13.37
N LYS A 22 1.64 -11.98 -14.34
CA LYS A 22 0.96 -12.28 -15.61
C LYS A 22 -0.27 -13.19 -15.45
N ASN A 23 -0.44 -13.82 -14.29
CA ASN A 23 -1.57 -14.69 -13.99
C ASN A 23 -2.73 -13.92 -13.35
N VAL A 24 -2.58 -12.60 -13.19
CA VAL A 24 -3.61 -11.74 -12.62
C VAL A 24 -3.79 -10.52 -13.51
N ASP A 25 -5.03 -10.21 -13.86
CA ASP A 25 -5.40 -9.03 -14.64
C ASP A 25 -6.48 -8.22 -13.88
N TRP A 26 -6.89 -7.08 -14.43
CA TRP A 26 -8.05 -6.33 -13.96
C TRP A 26 -9.28 -6.63 -14.81
N THR A 27 -10.42 -6.84 -14.16
CA THR A 27 -11.74 -6.81 -14.78
C THR A 27 -12.59 -5.71 -14.15
N ILE A 28 -13.78 -5.48 -14.71
CA ILE A 28 -14.83 -4.73 -14.02
C ILE A 28 -15.76 -5.75 -13.37
N ASP A 29 -16.05 -5.54 -12.09
CA ASP A 29 -17.11 -6.24 -11.38
C ASP A 29 -18.46 -5.70 -11.85
N ASP A 30 -19.25 -6.54 -12.52
CA ASP A 30 -20.53 -6.15 -13.10
C ASP A 30 -21.60 -5.82 -12.03
N GLU A 31 -21.44 -6.29 -10.79
CA GLU A 31 -22.36 -6.00 -9.69
C GLU A 31 -22.06 -4.63 -9.06
N THR A 32 -20.78 -4.32 -8.84
CA THR A 32 -20.37 -3.10 -8.15
C THR A 32 -19.93 -1.97 -9.07
N GLY A 33 -19.53 -2.29 -10.30
CA GLY A 33 -18.98 -1.36 -11.29
C GLY A 33 -17.52 -0.95 -11.04
N PHE A 34 -16.85 -1.54 -10.03
CA PHE A 34 -15.46 -1.24 -9.69
C PHE A 34 -14.47 -2.21 -10.35
N ILE A 35 -13.19 -1.86 -10.31
CA ILE A 35 -12.12 -2.75 -10.80
C ILE A 35 -11.94 -3.92 -9.82
N ALA A 36 -11.88 -5.14 -10.34
CA ALA A 36 -11.69 -6.35 -9.55
C ALA A 36 -10.51 -7.18 -10.08
N PRO A 37 -9.79 -7.92 -9.22
CA PRO A 37 -8.77 -8.86 -9.66
C PRO A 37 -9.39 -10.01 -10.45
N LEU A 38 -8.77 -10.35 -11.58
CA LEU A 38 -9.12 -11.49 -12.42
C LEU A 38 -7.94 -12.47 -12.43
N VAL A 39 -8.09 -13.62 -11.79
CA VAL A 39 -7.01 -14.61 -11.61
C VAL A 39 -7.12 -15.76 -12.61
N ASN A 40 -5.98 -16.24 -13.10
CA ASN A 40 -5.89 -17.38 -14.00
C ASN A 40 -6.00 -18.69 -13.21
N LEU A 41 -7.06 -19.45 -13.46
CA LEU A 41 -7.34 -20.72 -12.79
C LEU A 41 -6.74 -21.94 -13.53
N GLY A 42 -6.01 -21.69 -14.62
CA GLY A 42 -5.50 -22.72 -15.52
C GLY A 42 -6.53 -23.17 -16.55
N GLY A 43 -6.08 -23.94 -17.55
CA GLY A 43 -6.98 -24.50 -18.58
C GLY A 43 -7.69 -23.46 -19.47
N GLY A 44 -7.23 -22.20 -19.46
CA GLY A 44 -7.88 -21.09 -20.16
C GLY A 44 -9.04 -20.46 -19.39
N MET A 45 -9.25 -20.86 -18.13
CA MET A 45 -10.28 -20.28 -17.25
C MET A 45 -9.70 -19.14 -16.42
N TRP A 46 -10.51 -18.11 -16.25
CA TRP A 46 -10.23 -16.97 -15.39
C TRP A 46 -11.39 -16.78 -14.41
N GLY A 47 -11.07 -16.47 -13.16
CA GLY A 47 -12.04 -16.23 -12.10
C GLY A 47 -11.88 -14.82 -11.55
N MET A 48 -12.98 -14.11 -11.35
CA MET A 48 -12.97 -12.83 -10.63
C MET A 48 -12.92 -13.11 -9.12
N ILE A 49 -12.19 -12.26 -8.38
CA ILE A 49 -12.25 -12.24 -6.93
C ILE A 49 -13.36 -11.27 -6.51
N ASP A 50 -14.36 -11.76 -5.78
CA ASP A 50 -15.56 -10.97 -5.45
C ASP A 50 -15.41 -10.15 -4.15
N LYS A 51 -14.59 -10.62 -3.19
CA LYS A 51 -14.39 -9.96 -1.90
C LYS A 51 -12.94 -9.53 -1.73
N TYR A 52 -12.67 -8.33 -2.21
CA TYR A 52 -11.33 -7.75 -2.21
C TYR A 52 -11.30 -6.34 -1.63
N GLU A 53 -10.12 -5.93 -1.17
CA GLU A 53 -9.80 -4.56 -0.79
C GLU A 53 -8.75 -4.02 -1.75
N LEU A 54 -9.05 -2.91 -2.44
CA LEU A 54 -8.10 -2.24 -3.32
C LEU A 54 -7.19 -1.33 -2.51
N MET A 55 -5.91 -1.35 -2.85
CA MET A 55 -4.91 -0.44 -2.30
C MET A 55 -4.17 0.26 -3.42
N GLN A 56 -4.21 1.59 -3.43
CA GLN A 56 -3.56 2.39 -4.44
C GLN A 56 -2.06 2.52 -4.18
N SER A 57 -1.25 2.49 -5.24
CA SER A 57 0.17 2.82 -5.17
C SER A 57 0.39 4.33 -4.99
N THR A 58 1.36 4.68 -4.15
CA THR A 58 1.93 6.04 -4.08
C THR A 58 2.84 6.35 -5.28
N THR A 59 3.29 5.32 -6.00
CA THR A 59 4.37 5.31 -7.02
C THR A 59 5.75 5.71 -6.53
N LEU A 60 5.87 6.00 -5.23
CA LEU A 60 7.13 6.23 -4.55
C LEU A 60 7.68 4.89 -4.07
N LYS A 61 9.00 4.83 -3.90
CA LYS A 61 9.71 3.65 -3.45
C LYS A 61 10.39 3.92 -2.12
N ASP A 62 10.44 2.89 -1.30
CA ASP A 62 11.18 2.88 -0.05
C ASP A 62 12.70 2.77 -0.31
N LYS A 63 13.51 2.77 0.75
CA LYS A 63 14.97 2.69 0.64
C LYS A 63 15.50 1.40 -0.01
N ASN A 64 14.67 0.36 -0.05
CA ASN A 64 14.98 -0.95 -0.64
C ASN A 64 14.43 -1.08 -2.09
N GLY A 65 13.82 -0.01 -2.62
CA GLY A 65 13.25 0.00 -3.97
C GLY A 65 11.86 -0.64 -4.07
N VAL A 66 11.23 -0.96 -2.94
CA VAL A 66 9.87 -1.49 -2.85
C VAL A 66 8.88 -0.35 -3.03
N GLU A 67 7.92 -0.52 -3.93
CA GLU A 67 6.87 0.49 -4.18
C GLU A 67 5.90 0.53 -2.98
N ILE A 68 5.58 1.73 -2.49
CA ILE A 68 4.74 1.95 -1.32
C ILE A 68 3.28 2.08 -1.76
N PHE A 69 2.38 1.37 -1.08
CA PHE A 69 0.93 1.33 -1.32
C PHE A 69 0.15 1.79 -0.09
N GLU A 70 -1.10 2.16 -0.32
CA GLU A 70 -2.11 2.28 0.74
C GLU A 70 -2.17 0.97 1.58
N GLY A 71 -2.31 1.14 2.90
CA GLY A 71 -2.31 0.04 3.86
C GLY A 71 -0.94 -0.54 4.17
N ASP A 72 0.16 -0.07 3.56
CA ASP A 72 1.51 -0.48 3.98
C ASP A 72 1.83 0.00 5.39
N ILE A 73 2.52 -0.87 6.13
CA ILE A 73 3.15 -0.56 7.40
C ILE A 73 4.60 -0.22 7.09
N VAL A 74 5.00 1.00 7.42
CA VAL A 74 6.31 1.55 7.08
C VAL A 74 7.04 2.03 8.33
N LEU A 75 8.35 1.79 8.38
CA LEU A 75 9.25 2.49 9.29
C LEU A 75 9.61 3.83 8.66
N VAL A 76 9.31 4.92 9.36
CA VAL A 76 9.66 6.29 8.94
C VAL A 76 10.80 6.78 9.82
N SER A 77 11.89 7.20 9.19
CA SER A 77 12.93 7.99 9.86
C SER A 77 13.11 9.31 9.14
N VAL A 78 13.09 10.40 9.91
CA VAL A 78 13.41 11.74 9.45
C VAL A 78 14.14 12.49 10.53
N GLN A 79 15.19 13.21 10.14
CA GLN A 79 15.90 14.11 11.03
C GLN A 79 16.19 15.41 10.30
N ASN A 80 15.29 16.37 10.46
CA ASN A 80 15.46 17.71 9.90
C ASN A 80 15.12 18.79 10.94
N GLY A 81 15.17 20.06 10.57
CA GLY A 81 14.90 21.16 11.50
C GLY A 81 13.48 21.20 12.10
N PHE A 82 12.56 20.37 11.62
CA PHE A 82 11.13 20.39 11.93
C PHE A 82 10.61 19.03 12.46
N ASP A 83 10.97 17.93 11.81
CA ASP A 83 10.55 16.57 12.12
C ASP A 83 11.71 15.71 12.62
N TYR A 84 11.42 14.90 13.64
CA TYR A 84 12.38 13.99 14.27
C TYR A 84 11.69 12.65 14.56
N LEU A 85 11.80 11.71 13.62
CA LEU A 85 11.35 10.33 13.76
C LEU A 85 12.54 9.39 13.58
N ASP A 86 12.61 8.35 14.41
CA ASP A 86 13.58 7.26 14.28
C ASP A 86 12.82 5.94 14.24
N ASN A 87 12.80 5.31 13.05
CA ASN A 87 12.11 4.05 12.77
C ASN A 87 10.70 3.99 13.36
N LYS A 88 9.95 5.08 13.25
CA LYS A 88 8.58 5.15 13.75
C LYS A 88 7.68 4.29 12.87
N VAL A 89 6.89 3.41 13.49
CA VAL A 89 5.90 2.60 12.78
C VAL A 89 4.71 3.48 12.38
N CYS A 90 4.44 3.52 11.08
CA CYS A 90 3.33 4.27 10.50
C CYS A 90 2.53 3.39 9.53
N ILE A 91 1.25 3.72 9.35
CA ILE A 91 0.40 3.15 8.31
C ILE A 91 0.24 4.16 7.18
N VAL A 92 0.38 3.70 5.94
CA VAL A 92 0.08 4.51 4.75
C VAL A 92 -1.42 4.55 4.53
N LYS A 93 -2.03 5.73 4.61
CA LYS A 93 -3.48 5.89 4.47
C LYS A 93 -3.86 7.21 3.81
N ASN A 94 -5.12 7.33 3.41
CA ASN A 94 -5.68 8.62 3.00
C ASN A 94 -5.65 9.61 4.18
N SER A 95 -5.19 10.82 3.89
CA SER A 95 -5.12 11.89 4.88
C SER A 95 -6.45 12.62 5.03
N ILE A 96 -6.70 13.12 6.25
CA ILE A 96 -7.83 14.02 6.53
C ILE A 96 -7.46 15.48 6.26
N ASP A 97 -6.18 15.85 6.47
CA ASP A 97 -5.69 17.24 6.43
C ASP A 97 -4.91 17.58 5.15
N TYR A 98 -4.44 16.56 4.43
CA TYR A 98 -3.63 16.66 3.23
C TYR A 98 -4.31 15.98 2.05
N SER A 99 -3.98 16.45 0.84
CA SER A 99 -4.37 15.74 -0.37
C SER A 99 -3.49 14.52 -0.58
N GLY A 100 -4.10 13.33 -0.68
CA GLY A 100 -3.40 12.09 -1.05
C GLY A 100 -3.08 11.19 0.14
N LEU A 101 -2.13 10.28 -0.09
CA LEU A 101 -1.67 9.32 0.91
C LEU A 101 -0.58 9.92 1.82
N VAL A 102 -0.64 9.60 3.11
CA VAL A 102 0.30 10.00 4.16
C VAL A 102 0.72 8.79 4.97
N CYS A 103 1.83 8.89 5.69
CA CYS A 103 2.21 7.98 6.76
C CYS A 103 1.63 8.50 8.07
N ALA A 104 0.71 7.77 8.69
CA ALA A 104 0.15 8.11 9.99
C ALA A 104 0.77 7.22 11.08
N THR A 105 1.30 7.81 12.15
CA THR A 105 1.85 7.05 13.28
C THR A 105 0.76 6.22 13.95
N VAL A 106 1.04 4.97 14.32
CA VAL A 106 0.03 4.06 14.88
C VAL A 106 -0.51 4.53 16.24
N ASP A 107 0.33 5.14 17.07
CA ASP A 107 0.04 5.49 18.46
C ASP A 107 -0.59 6.88 18.64
N GLU A 108 -0.15 7.87 17.85
CA GLU A 108 -0.58 9.27 18.00
C GLU A 108 -1.43 9.79 16.83
N ASP A 109 -1.62 8.97 15.80
CA ASP A 109 -2.27 9.33 14.52
C ASP A 109 -1.71 10.61 13.86
N LEU A 110 -0.44 10.94 14.13
CA LEU A 110 0.25 12.05 13.49
C LEU A 110 0.55 11.72 12.04
N GLU A 111 0.09 12.60 11.15
CA GLU A 111 0.23 12.43 9.70
C GLU A 111 1.49 13.13 9.15
N TYR A 112 2.30 12.36 8.43
CA TYR A 112 3.49 12.81 7.73
C TYR A 112 3.33 12.58 6.22
N ARG A 113 3.61 13.60 5.42
CA ARG A 113 3.57 13.45 3.95
C ARG A 113 4.63 12.47 3.47
N ILE A 114 4.30 11.73 2.41
CA ILE A 114 5.24 10.85 1.74
C ILE A 114 5.96 11.66 0.66
N PHE A 115 7.29 11.73 0.77
CA PHE A 115 8.13 12.49 -0.15
C PHE A 115 8.93 11.56 -1.06
N ASN A 116 9.29 12.07 -2.24
CA ASN A 116 10.30 11.42 -3.06
C ASN A 116 11.67 11.60 -2.38
N THR A 117 12.25 10.49 -1.93
CA THR A 117 13.53 10.46 -1.19
C THR A 117 14.72 10.86 -2.04
N GLU A 118 14.63 10.84 -3.38
CA GLU A 118 15.66 11.41 -4.28
C GLU A 118 15.71 12.94 -4.22
N LEU A 119 14.61 13.59 -3.80
CA LEU A 119 14.52 15.04 -3.65
C LEU A 119 14.58 15.48 -2.17
N PHE A 120 14.17 14.60 -1.27
CA PHE A 120 14.11 14.83 0.18
C PHE A 120 14.83 13.70 0.92
N GLU A 121 16.16 13.69 0.81
CA GLU A 121 17.04 12.63 1.35
C GLU A 121 16.97 12.49 2.89
N GLU A 122 16.45 13.49 3.58
CA GLU A 122 16.25 13.48 5.04
C GLU A 122 15.12 12.52 5.47
N TYR A 123 14.19 12.19 4.56
CA TYR A 123 13.14 11.19 4.82
C TYR A 123 13.58 9.83 4.30
N THR A 124 13.40 8.82 5.13
CA THR A 124 13.59 7.42 4.73
C THR A 124 12.38 6.61 5.13
N TYR A 125 12.01 5.69 4.25
CA TYR A 125 10.91 4.77 4.42
C TYR A 125 11.43 3.34 4.24
N GLU A 126 10.87 2.41 4.98
CA GLU A 126 11.06 0.96 4.78
C GLU A 126 9.72 0.28 4.97
N VAL A 127 9.23 -0.39 3.93
CA VAL A 127 8.02 -1.21 4.03
C VAL A 127 8.36 -2.47 4.82
N ILE A 128 7.66 -2.69 5.93
CA ILE A 128 7.86 -3.86 6.81
C ILE A 128 6.68 -4.84 6.80
N GLY A 129 5.58 -4.48 6.13
CA GLY A 129 4.39 -5.30 6.00
C GLY A 129 3.20 -4.48 5.52
N ASN A 130 2.00 -5.04 5.63
CA ASN A 130 0.75 -4.29 5.42
C ASN A 130 -0.32 -4.72 6.43
N ILE A 131 -1.36 -3.91 6.57
CA ILE A 131 -2.42 -4.11 7.57
C ILE A 131 -3.23 -5.42 7.41
N TYR A 132 -3.16 -6.07 6.25
CA TYR A 132 -3.89 -7.31 5.98
C TYR A 132 -3.05 -8.54 6.28
N GLU A 133 -1.79 -8.57 5.82
CA GLU A 133 -0.91 -9.73 5.97
C GLU A 133 -0.07 -9.69 7.27
N ASN A 134 0.07 -8.52 7.90
CA ASN A 134 0.96 -8.29 9.04
C ASN A 134 0.32 -7.46 10.15
N SER A 135 -0.94 -7.74 10.50
CA SER A 135 -1.66 -7.01 11.55
C SER A 135 -0.98 -7.05 12.91
N GLU A 136 -0.19 -8.09 13.19
CA GLU A 136 0.60 -8.25 14.41
C GLU A 136 1.64 -7.15 14.63
N LEU A 137 2.06 -6.46 13.56
CA LEU A 137 3.00 -5.33 13.64
C LEU A 137 2.37 -4.08 14.28
N LEU A 138 1.05 -4.07 14.48
CA LEU A 138 0.29 -2.96 15.06
C LEU A 138 -0.03 -3.15 16.55
N GLU A 139 0.23 -4.34 17.12
CA GLU A 139 -0.17 -4.70 18.49
C GLU A 139 0.85 -4.29 19.58
N GLY A 140 1.59 -3.19 19.35
CA GLY A 140 2.70 -2.71 20.19
C GLY A 140 2.32 -1.67 21.24
#